data_AF-A0A257UG97-F1
#
_entry.id   AF-A0A257UG97-F1
#
_cell.length_a   1.000
_cell.length_b   1.000
_cell.length_c   1.000
_cell.angle_alpha   90.00
_cell.angle_beta   90.00
_cell.angle_gamma   90.00
#
_symmetry.space_group_name_H-M   'P 1'
#
loop_
_entity.id
_entity.type
_entity.pdbx_description
1 polymer ?
#
loop_
_entity_poly.entity_id
_entity_poly.type
_entity_poly.pdbx_seq_one_letter_code
_entity_poly.pdbx_strand_id
1 'polypeptide(L)'
;TPTTPSLAKLVLATGAAVVPLFSYPDGTGYRFRLDPPLGVEPGDTVVSLTQRYNDCVSREILARPHLWFWFHDRWTPRRRRSTGL
;
A
#
# COMPACT_ATOMS: atom_id res chain seq x y z
N THR A 1 6.23 8.04 -6.42
CA THR A 1 4.78 8.16 -6.71
C THR A 1 4.02 8.59 -5.48
N PRO A 2 3.07 9.53 -5.55
CA PRO A 2 2.28 9.93 -4.38
C PRO A 2 1.51 8.72 -3.83
N THR A 3 1.71 8.40 -2.56
CA THR A 3 0.90 7.43 -1.81
C THR A 3 0.26 8.19 -0.66
N THR A 4 -1.01 7.92 -0.37
CA THR A 4 -1.73 8.60 0.71
C THR A 4 -1.06 8.32 2.06
N PRO A 5 -0.66 9.34 2.85
CA PRO A 5 0.08 9.14 4.09
C PRO A 5 -0.79 8.73 5.28
N SER A 6 -2.11 8.65 5.11
CA SER A 6 -3.08 8.50 6.21
C SER A 6 -2.85 7.25 7.05
N LEU A 7 -2.49 6.12 6.43
CA LEU A 7 -2.22 4.89 7.17
C LEU A 7 -1.02 5.04 8.11
N ALA A 8 0.11 5.55 7.59
CA ALA A 8 1.30 5.77 8.40
C ALA A 8 1.07 6.80 9.51
N LYS A 9 0.30 7.87 9.23
CA LYS A 9 -0.10 8.84 10.25
C LYS A 9 -0.94 8.21 11.36
N LEU A 10 -1.90 7.34 11.00
CA LEU A 10 -2.75 6.65 11.97
C LEU A 10 -1.90 5.75 12.89
N VAL A 11 -0.97 4.98 12.31
CA VAL A 11 -0.07 4.12 13.07
C VAL A 11 0.78 4.91 14.04
N LEU A 12 1.41 6.00 13.59
CA LEU A 12 2.25 6.84 14.46
C LEU A 12 1.44 7.53 15.57
N ALA A 13 0.18 7.88 15.32
CA ALA A 13 -0.68 8.53 16.30
C ALA A 13 -1.26 7.57 17.34
N THR A 14 -1.44 6.29 16.99
CA THR A 14 -2.23 5.35 17.80
C THR A 14 -1.45 4.11 18.26
N GLY A 15 -0.31 3.80 17.64
CA GLY A 15 0.38 2.53 17.83
C GLY A 15 -0.38 1.33 17.25
N ALA A 16 -1.45 1.54 16.47
CA ALA A 16 -2.24 0.46 15.90
C ALA A 16 -1.40 -0.40 14.95
N ALA A 17 -1.61 -1.72 15.01
CA ALA A 17 -1.00 -2.67 14.11
C ALA A 17 -1.58 -2.55 12.69
N VAL A 18 -0.73 -2.70 11.66
CA VAL A 18 -1.13 -2.83 10.26
C VAL A 18 -0.93 -4.26 9.83
N VAL A 19 -2.03 -4.97 9.59
CA VAL A 19 -2.04 -6.37 9.14
C VAL A 19 -2.32 -6.39 7.64
N PRO A 20 -1.38 -6.82 6.79
CA PRO A 20 -1.65 -6.96 5.35
C PRO A 20 -2.68 -8.07 5.11
N LEU A 21 -3.65 -7.78 4.25
CA LEU A 21 -4.65 -8.73 3.79
C LEU A 21 -4.61 -8.77 2.27
N PHE A 22 -4.50 -9.97 1.71
CA PHE A 22 -4.56 -10.20 0.28
C PHE A 22 -5.61 -11.25 -0.04
N SER A 23 -6.32 -11.06 -1.14
CA SER A 23 -7.31 -12.01 -1.65
C SER A 23 -7.05 -12.33 -3.11
N TYR A 24 -7.15 -13.60 -3.50
CA TYR A 24 -6.99 -14.03 -4.88
C TYR A 24 -7.93 -15.20 -5.20
N PRO A 25 -8.36 -15.34 -6.47
CA PRO A 25 -9.19 -16.47 -6.89
C PRO A 25 -8.42 -17.80 -6.74
N ASP A 26 -9.12 -18.85 -6.33
CA ASP A 26 -8.57 -20.19 -6.06
C ASP A 26 -9.35 -21.29 -6.82
N GLY A 27 -9.93 -20.93 -7.98
CA GLY A 27 -10.69 -21.84 -8.85
C GLY A 27 -12.16 -22.07 -8.44
N THR A 28 -12.47 -22.09 -7.14
CA THR A 28 -13.85 -22.29 -6.62
C THR A 28 -14.37 -21.10 -5.81
N GLY A 29 -13.56 -20.07 -5.62
CA GLY A 29 -13.87 -18.91 -4.79
C GLY A 29 -12.63 -18.04 -4.60
N TYR A 30 -12.54 -17.37 -3.45
CA TYR A 30 -11.42 -16.51 -3.09
C TYR A 30 -10.70 -17.04 -1.85
N ARG A 31 -9.38 -17.08 -1.91
CA ARG A 31 -8.53 -17.33 -0.75
C ARG A 31 -8.11 -16.01 -0.14
N PHE A 32 -8.28 -15.87 1.18
CA PHE A 32 -7.79 -14.73 1.96
C PHE A 32 -6.52 -15.13 2.71
N ARG A 33 -5.52 -14.26 2.66
CA ARG A 33 -4.27 -14.43 3.40
C ARG A 33 -4.00 -13.17 4.21
N LEU A 34 -3.92 -13.35 5.52
CA LEU A 34 -3.46 -12.33 6.46
C LEU A 34 -1.99 -12.60 6.74
N ASP A 35 -1.14 -11.60 6.53
CA ASP A 35 0.27 -11.68 6.91
C ASP A 35 0.46 -11.14 8.32
N PRO A 36 1.59 -11.46 9.00
CA PRO A 36 1.92 -10.83 10.26
C PRO A 36 1.89 -9.29 10.18
N PRO A 37 1.61 -8.60 11.31
CA PRO A 37 1.67 -7.15 11.36
C PRO A 37 3.00 -6.62 10.81
N LEU A 38 2.92 -5.56 10.02
CA LEU A 38 4.13 -4.86 9.58
C LEU A 38 4.76 -4.16 10.78
N GLY A 39 6.04 -4.44 11.01
CA GLY A 39 6.81 -3.85 12.10
C GLY A 39 6.88 -2.33 12.04
N VAL A 40 6.88 -1.71 13.21
CA VAL A 40 7.08 -0.28 13.44
C VAL A 40 8.26 -0.15 14.39
N GLU A 41 9.30 0.54 13.94
CA GLU A 41 10.54 0.70 14.69
C GLU A 41 10.63 2.10 15.31
N PRO A 42 11.36 2.26 16.43
CA PRO A 42 11.68 3.58 16.96
C PRO A 42 12.34 4.46 15.89
N GLY A 43 11.79 5.66 15.69
CA GLY A 43 12.28 6.60 14.67
C GLY A 43 11.66 6.43 13.28
N ASP A 44 10.71 5.50 13.09
CA ASP A 44 9.95 5.41 11.84
C ASP A 44 9.23 6.72 11.53
N THR A 45 9.28 7.11 10.26
CA THR A 45 8.61 8.30 9.72
C THR A 45 7.42 7.89 8.87
N VAL A 46 6.58 8.86 8.51
CA VAL A 46 5.53 8.65 7.50
C VAL A 46 6.12 8.08 6.21
N VAL A 47 7.32 8.51 5.80
CA VAL A 47 7.98 8.05 4.58
C VAL A 47 8.44 6.60 4.71
N SER A 48 9.15 6.23 5.79
CA SER A 48 9.66 4.86 5.96
C SER A 48 8.53 3.85 6.10
N LEU A 49 7.46 4.18 6.83
CA LEU A 49 6.27 3.33 6.94
C LEU A 49 5.56 3.18 5.60
N THR A 50 5.34 4.29 4.89
CA THR A 50 4.68 4.25 3.57
C THR A 50 5.50 3.43 2.58
N GLN A 51 6.83 3.52 2.63
CA GLN A 51 7.71 2.70 1.80
C GLN A 51 7.54 1.21 2.14
N ARG A 52 7.56 0.85 3.43
CA ARG A 52 7.36 -0.53 3.89
C ARG A 52 6.02 -1.11 3.42
N TYR A 53 4.95 -0.29 3.41
CA TYR A 53 3.64 -0.69 2.89
C TYR A 53 3.68 -0.93 1.38
N ASN A 54 4.31 -0.02 0.63
CA ASN A 54 4.49 -0.18 -0.81
C ASN A 54 5.34 -1.42 -1.13
N ASP A 55 6.37 -1.73 -0.35
CA ASP A 55 7.20 -2.92 -0.54
C ASP A 55 6.38 -4.19 -0.30
N CYS A 56 5.52 -4.20 0.71
CA CYS A 56 4.59 -5.29 1.00
C CYS A 56 3.64 -5.56 -0.18
N VAL A 57 2.99 -4.51 -0.70
CA VAL A 57 2.13 -4.62 -1.88
C VAL A 57 2.92 -5.04 -3.12
N SER A 58 4.13 -4.50 -3.33
CA SER A 58 4.97 -4.82 -4.49
C SER A 58 5.35 -6.30 -4.50
N ARG A 59 5.70 -6.89 -3.35
CA ARG A 59 5.96 -8.33 -3.25
C ARG A 59 4.76 -9.16 -3.69
N GLU A 60 3.54 -8.77 -3.29
CA GLU A 60 2.34 -9.52 -3.70
C GLU A 60 2.03 -9.36 -5.20
N ILE A 61 2.17 -8.15 -5.74
CA ILE A 61 2.01 -7.90 -7.18
C ILE A 61 2.99 -8.76 -7.97
N LEU A 62 4.26 -8.83 -7.56
CA LEU A 62 5.28 -9.62 -8.25
C LEU A 62 5.01 -11.12 -8.17
N ALA A 63 4.41 -11.60 -7.09
CA ALA A 63 4.02 -13.00 -6.97
C ALA A 63 2.87 -13.39 -7.91
N ARG A 64 1.93 -12.47 -8.18
CA ARG A 64 0.73 -12.72 -9.01
C ARG A 64 0.37 -11.52 -9.88
N PRO A 65 1.23 -11.12 -10.84
CA PRO A 65 1.06 -9.87 -11.57
C PRO A 65 -0.21 -9.85 -12.42
N HIS A 66 -0.64 -10.99 -12.94
CA HIS A 66 -1.86 -11.13 -13.75
C HIS A 66 -3.15 -10.83 -12.97
N LEU A 67 -3.12 -10.82 -11.63
CA LEU A 67 -4.28 -10.50 -10.79
C LEU A 67 -4.35 -9.03 -10.39
N TRP A 68 -3.30 -8.24 -10.65
CA TRP A 68 -3.28 -6.83 -10.26
C TRP A 68 -4.09 -5.96 -11.21
N PHE A 69 -4.74 -4.94 -10.66
CA PHE A 69 -5.53 -3.98 -11.41
C PHE A 69 -4.65 -2.94 -12.11
N TRP A 70 -4.01 -3.35 -13.22
CA TRP A 70 -3.12 -2.51 -14.03
C TRP A 70 -3.79 -1.31 -14.72
N PHE A 71 -5.12 -1.21 -14.69
CA PHE A 71 -5.86 -0.11 -15.31
C PHE A 71 -5.72 1.22 -14.56
N HIS A 72 -5.23 1.22 -13.32
CA HIS A 72 -4.98 2.45 -12.59
C HIS A 72 -3.70 3.14 -13.10
N ASP A 73 -3.85 4.35 -13.65
CA ASP A 73 -2.72 5.23 -13.93
C ASP A 73 -2.13 5.81 -12.64
N ARG A 74 -1.37 4.97 -11.95
CA ARG A 74 -0.78 5.27 -10.65
C ARG A 74 0.44 6.19 -10.77
N TRP A 75 1.17 6.16 -11.87
CA TRP A 75 2.51 6.78 -11.98
C TRP A 75 2.52 8.13 -12.67
N THR A 76 1.48 8.48 -13.42
CA THR A 76 1.39 9.81 -14.03
C THR A 76 1.34 10.90 -12.96
N PRO A 77 2.28 11.86 -12.97
CA PRO A 77 2.22 12.99 -12.08
C PRO A 77 0.93 13.78 -12.32
N ARG A 78 0.14 14.00 -11.26
CA ARG A 78 -1.05 14.84 -11.38
C ARG A 78 -0.60 16.27 -11.73
N ARG A 79 -0.84 16.71 -12.97
CA ARG A 79 -0.57 18.09 -13.38
C ARG A 79 -1.28 19.03 -12.39
N ARG A 80 -0.52 19.93 -11.77
CA ARG A 80 -1.13 21.08 -11.08
C ARG A 80 -1.88 21.85 -12.16
N ARG A 81 -3.19 22.04 -11.97
CA ARG A 81 -3.93 23.00 -12.80
C ARG A 81 -3.21 24.33 -12.65
N SER A 82 -2.68 24.88 -13.74
CA SER A 82 -2.27 26.27 -13.77
C SER A 82 -3.52 27.09 -13.54
N THR A 83 -3.65 27.69 -12.37
CA THR A 83 -4.59 28.79 -12.17
C THR A 83 -4.10 29.88 -13.13
N GLY A 84 -4.76 30.02 -14.28
CA GLY A 84 -4.56 31.15 -15.14
C GLY A 84 -4.93 32.39 -14.36
N LEU A 85 -3.93 33.24 -14.12
CA LEU A 85 -4.12 34.67 -13.93
C LEU A 85 -4.21 35.31 -15.32
#